data_AF-A0A540VB41-F1
#
_entry.id   AF-A0A540VB41-F1
#
_cell.length_a   1.000
_cell.length_b   1.000
_cell.length_c   1.000
_cell.angle_alpha   90.00
_cell.angle_beta   90.00
_cell.angle_gamma   90.00
#
_symmetry.space_group_name_H-M   'P 1'
#
loop_
_entity.id
_entity.type
_entity.pdbx_description
1 polymer ?
#
loop_
_entity_poly.entity_id
_entity_poly.type
_entity_poly.pdbx_seq_one_letter_code
_entity_poly.pdbx_strand_id
1 'polypeptide(L)'
;MTVDRLNRHRRWLLLFSLLLSLAGYFGPWIDHPVAGLVITGLDLAEVVKFLPAVRSGALTLWREGFYLPLLAVSLTSSLLAFRRELGYGWPLRGFLLLVAGVAALNMLPPAWSPGLLLTPEFRTQTAAMALCFAALLFSPFWALLPQGVTGSLVAILQLAAVVWPVAGFLRLLPQFSLLYNHPQTPGWGMGAMVAGLLGTLVLTVVPPLARRFARPHQMDAREGEMDATGRNE
;
A
#
# COMPACT_ATOMS: atom_id res chain seq x y z
N MET A 1 14.98 -22.76 13.41
CA MET A 1 14.54 -21.38 13.74
C MET A 1 13.11 -21.48 14.28
N THR A 2 12.84 -21.08 15.53
CA THR A 2 11.49 -21.22 16.13
C THR A 2 10.48 -20.28 15.46
N VAL A 3 9.23 -20.74 15.26
CA VAL A 3 8.14 -20.00 14.57
C VAL A 3 7.94 -18.59 15.14
N ASP A 4 8.16 -18.41 16.45
CA ASP A 4 8.06 -17.11 17.13
C ASP A 4 9.10 -16.08 16.70
N ARG A 5 10.33 -16.50 16.39
CA ARG A 5 11.35 -15.57 15.85
C ARG A 5 10.97 -15.08 14.47
N LEU A 6 10.45 -15.97 13.62
CA LEU A 6 10.02 -15.62 12.26
C LEU A 6 8.89 -14.58 12.28
N ASN A 7 7.90 -14.77 13.16
CA ASN A 7 6.80 -13.81 13.35
C ASN A 7 7.30 -12.46 13.92
N ARG A 8 8.29 -12.48 14.82
CA ARG A 8 8.91 -11.26 15.38
C ARG A 8 9.64 -10.43 14.33
N HIS A 9 10.38 -11.02 13.40
CA HIS A 9 11.02 -10.25 12.34
C HIS A 9 9.99 -9.75 11.33
N ARG A 10 9.04 -10.60 10.94
CA ARG A 10 7.98 -10.27 9.99
C ARG A 10 7.18 -9.03 10.40
N ARG A 11 6.80 -8.91 11.67
CA ARG A 11 6.01 -7.77 12.16
C ARG A 11 6.76 -6.43 12.00
N TRP A 12 8.07 -6.42 12.26
CA TRP A 12 8.91 -5.23 12.10
C TRP A 12 9.18 -4.91 10.64
N LEU A 13 9.41 -5.94 9.81
CA LEU A 13 9.57 -5.77 8.37
C LEU A 13 8.29 -5.25 7.71
N LEU A 14 7.10 -5.65 8.18
CA LEU A 14 5.81 -5.12 7.71
C LEU A 14 5.68 -3.63 8.01
N LEU A 15 5.99 -3.23 9.25
CA LEU A 15 5.99 -1.82 9.64
C LEU A 15 6.98 -1.02 8.83
N PHE A 16 8.21 -1.52 8.70
CA PHE A 16 9.23 -0.89 7.87
C PHE A 16 8.77 -0.74 6.42
N SER A 17 8.16 -1.78 5.83
CA SER A 17 7.65 -1.75 4.46
C SER A 17 6.53 -0.72 4.27
N LEU A 18 5.60 -0.62 5.22
CA LEU A 18 4.54 0.40 5.20
C LEU A 18 5.11 1.83 5.30
N LEU A 19 6.07 2.04 6.21
CA LEU A 19 6.72 3.34 6.39
C LEU A 19 7.60 3.70 5.20
N LEU A 20 8.31 2.74 4.61
CA LEU A 20 9.08 2.93 3.38
C LEU A 20 8.17 3.31 2.21
N SER A 21 6.97 2.71 2.13
CA SER A 21 5.95 3.07 1.14
C SER A 21 5.58 4.55 1.24
N LEU A 22 5.28 5.03 2.46
CA LEU A 22 4.94 6.43 2.70
C LEU A 22 6.13 7.37 2.50
N ALA A 23 7.31 7.01 3.01
CA ALA A 23 8.52 7.81 2.85
C ALA A 23 8.88 7.98 1.36
N GLY A 24 8.72 6.93 0.55
CA GLY A 24 8.87 7.04 -0.90
C GLY A 24 7.75 7.85 -1.55
N TYR A 25 6.51 7.72 -1.09
CA TYR A 25 5.38 8.48 -1.62
C TYR A 25 5.55 9.99 -1.42
N PHE A 26 5.98 10.40 -0.23
CA PHE A 26 6.30 11.80 0.09
C PHE A 26 7.70 12.22 -0.39
N GLY A 27 8.51 11.27 -0.85
CA GLY A 27 9.81 11.53 -1.45
C GLY A 27 9.68 12.13 -2.86
N PRO A 28 10.81 12.56 -3.44
CA PRO A 28 10.85 13.09 -4.79
C PRO A 28 10.59 11.98 -5.82
N TRP A 29 9.56 12.18 -6.62
CA TRP A 29 9.30 11.39 -7.83
C TRP A 29 9.94 12.05 -9.04
N ILE A 30 10.06 13.38 -9.01
CA ILE A 30 10.92 14.14 -9.90
C ILE A 30 11.89 14.93 -9.02
N ASP A 31 13.17 14.58 -9.13
CA ASP A 31 14.24 15.23 -8.40
C ASP A 31 14.62 16.56 -9.06
N HIS A 32 14.85 17.58 -8.23
CA HIS A 32 15.34 18.88 -8.69
C HIS A 32 16.20 19.54 -7.60
N PRO A 33 17.32 20.23 -7.93
CA PRO A 33 18.17 20.88 -6.93
C PRO A 33 17.47 21.99 -6.15
N VAL A 34 16.47 22.63 -6.77
CA VAL A 34 15.62 23.63 -6.12
C VAL A 34 14.40 22.93 -5.50
N ALA A 35 14.25 23.03 -4.18
CA ALA A 35 13.19 22.34 -3.42
C ALA A 35 11.77 22.62 -3.93
N GLY A 36 11.48 23.85 -4.38
CA GLY A 36 10.16 24.22 -4.90
C GLY A 36 9.81 23.60 -6.27
N LEU A 37 10.77 22.95 -6.93
CA LEU A 37 10.58 22.24 -8.19
C LEU A 37 10.65 20.71 -8.01
N VAL A 38 10.84 20.24 -6.78
CA VAL A 38 10.69 18.82 -6.48
C VAL A 38 9.22 18.47 -6.54
N ILE A 39 8.88 17.42 -7.29
CA ILE A 39 7.51 16.91 -7.37
C ILE A 39 7.45 15.59 -6.60
N THR A 40 6.65 15.57 -5.53
CA THR A 40 6.42 14.36 -4.74
C THR A 40 5.30 13.50 -5.34
N GLY A 41 5.14 12.27 -4.85
CA GLY A 41 4.02 11.41 -5.24
C GLY A 41 2.66 11.99 -4.84
N LEU A 42 2.61 12.76 -3.74
CA LEU A 42 1.42 13.49 -3.31
C LEU A 42 1.05 14.59 -4.30
N ASP A 43 2.05 15.37 -4.74
CA ASP A 43 1.83 16.50 -5.65
C ASP A 43 1.30 16.05 -7.01
N LEU A 44 1.64 14.84 -7.46
CA LEU A 44 1.19 14.31 -8.76
C LEU A 44 -0.33 14.23 -8.89
N ALA A 45 -1.07 14.06 -7.79
CA ALA A 45 -2.52 14.07 -7.85
C ALA A 45 -3.09 15.45 -8.19
N GLU A 46 -2.36 16.54 -7.95
CA GLU A 46 -2.82 17.91 -8.19
C GLU A 46 -2.09 18.58 -9.35
N VAL A 47 -0.77 18.48 -9.42
CA VAL A 47 0.08 19.16 -10.42
C VAL A 47 -0.28 18.78 -11.85
N VAL A 48 -0.67 17.51 -12.08
CA VAL A 48 -0.94 16.98 -13.42
C VAL A 48 -2.09 17.69 -14.13
N LYS A 49 -3.04 18.26 -13.38
CA LYS A 49 -4.17 19.01 -13.96
C LYS A 49 -3.74 20.33 -14.61
N PHE A 50 -2.54 20.81 -14.27
CA PHE A 50 -1.99 22.05 -14.82
C PHE A 50 -1.10 21.83 -16.04
N LEU A 51 -0.73 20.58 -16.35
CA LEU A 51 0.12 20.29 -17.50
C LEU A 51 -0.61 20.60 -18.82
N PRO A 52 0.05 21.28 -19.78
CA PRO A 52 -0.58 21.66 -21.05
C PRO A 52 -1.21 20.48 -21.80
N ALA A 53 -0.52 19.34 -21.87
CA ALA A 53 -1.00 18.14 -22.57
C ALA A 53 -2.24 17.51 -21.93
N VAL A 54 -2.40 17.61 -20.61
CA VAL A 54 -3.59 17.11 -19.89
C VAL A 54 -4.75 18.08 -20.10
N ARG A 55 -4.49 19.39 -20.01
CA ARG A 55 -5.49 20.44 -20.24
C ARG A 55 -6.02 20.47 -21.67
N SER A 56 -5.16 20.17 -22.65
CA SER A 56 -5.56 20.09 -24.06
C SER A 56 -6.25 18.77 -24.41
N GLY A 57 -6.36 17.82 -23.48
CA GLY A 57 -6.90 16.48 -23.72
C GLY A 57 -5.99 15.57 -24.56
N ALA A 58 -4.77 15.99 -24.87
CA ALA A 58 -3.80 15.17 -25.60
C ALA A 58 -3.30 13.98 -24.78
N LEU A 59 -3.32 14.11 -23.44
CA LEU A 59 -2.99 13.04 -22.50
C LEU A 59 -4.13 12.88 -21.48
N THR A 60 -4.83 11.76 -21.54
CA THR A 60 -5.86 11.38 -20.56
C THR A 60 -5.27 10.52 -19.45
N LEU A 61 -5.54 10.89 -18.20
CA LEU A 61 -5.02 10.23 -17.01
C LEU A 61 -6.10 10.11 -15.94
N TRP A 62 -6.09 9.01 -15.21
CA TRP A 62 -6.89 8.85 -14.00
C TRP A 62 -6.13 9.43 -12.81
N ARG A 63 -6.38 10.72 -12.54
CA ARG A 63 -5.65 11.54 -11.56
C ARG A 63 -5.75 10.99 -10.15
N GLU A 64 -6.93 10.53 -9.75
CA GLU A 64 -7.16 9.97 -8.42
C GLU A 64 -6.37 8.67 -8.18
N GLY A 65 -5.88 8.03 -9.26
CA GLY A 65 -4.97 6.89 -9.19
C GLY A 65 -3.67 7.19 -8.44
N PHE A 66 -3.23 8.46 -8.38
CA PHE A 66 -2.05 8.87 -7.60
C PHE A 66 -2.28 8.82 -6.07
N TYR A 67 -3.51 8.70 -5.60
CA TYR A 67 -3.81 8.49 -4.18
C TYR A 67 -3.85 7.01 -3.77
N LEU A 68 -3.73 6.07 -4.72
CA LEU A 68 -3.77 4.64 -4.41
C LEU A 68 -2.70 4.17 -3.40
N PRO A 69 -1.46 4.68 -3.39
CA PRO A 69 -0.49 4.33 -2.35
C PRO A 69 -0.97 4.70 -0.93
N LEU A 70 -1.58 5.88 -0.75
CA LEU A 70 -2.15 6.29 0.54
C LEU A 70 -3.32 5.39 0.95
N LEU A 71 -4.21 5.10 0.01
CA LEU A 71 -5.35 4.20 0.24
C LEU A 71 -4.88 2.79 0.62
N ALA A 72 -3.90 2.25 -0.11
CA ALA A 72 -3.36 0.91 0.14
C ALA A 72 -2.67 0.83 1.51
N VAL A 73 -1.84 1.82 1.86
CA VAL A 73 -1.20 1.88 3.18
C VAL A 73 -2.24 2.03 4.29
N SER A 74 -3.24 2.89 4.11
CA SER A 74 -4.28 3.12 5.11
C SER A 74 -5.08 1.86 5.39
N LEU A 75 -5.70 1.29 4.36
CA LEU A 75 -6.53 0.09 4.49
C LEU A 75 -5.70 -1.11 4.98
N THR A 76 -4.48 -1.29 4.48
CA THR A 76 -3.62 -2.39 4.94
C THR A 76 -3.27 -2.24 6.42
N SER A 77 -2.93 -1.03 6.87
CA SER A 77 -2.62 -0.78 8.29
C SER A 77 -3.84 -1.07 9.17
N SER A 78 -5.04 -0.65 8.75
CA SER A 78 -6.31 -0.97 9.43
C SER A 78 -6.63 -2.47 9.44
N LEU A 79 -6.36 -3.20 8.36
CA LEU A 79 -6.58 -4.65 8.26
C LEU A 79 -5.60 -5.46 9.12
N LEU A 80 -4.40 -4.94 9.38
CA LEU A 80 -3.31 -5.63 10.07
C LEU A 80 -3.20 -5.30 11.56
N ALA A 81 -3.72 -4.15 12.02
CA ALA A 81 -3.50 -3.65 13.39
C ALA A 81 -3.91 -4.66 14.48
N PHE A 82 -5.03 -5.35 14.33
CA PHE A 82 -5.55 -6.31 15.33
C PHE A 82 -5.34 -7.78 14.94
N ARG A 83 -4.49 -8.08 13.95
CA ARG A 83 -4.23 -9.46 13.53
C ARG A 83 -3.56 -10.26 14.63
N ARG A 84 -4.22 -11.36 15.03
CA ARG A 84 -3.72 -12.27 16.07
C ARG A 84 -2.39 -12.90 15.68
N GLU A 85 -2.19 -13.20 14.40
CA GLU A 85 -1.00 -13.85 13.86
C GLU A 85 0.27 -12.98 13.96
N LEU A 86 0.10 -11.66 14.03
CA LEU A 86 1.21 -10.70 14.12
C LEU A 86 1.55 -10.35 15.58
N GLY A 87 0.65 -10.63 16.53
CA GLY A 87 0.92 -10.49 17.96
C GLY A 87 1.30 -9.06 18.38
N TYR A 88 0.71 -8.04 17.74
CA TYR A 88 0.99 -6.65 18.08
C TYR A 88 0.45 -6.30 19.47
N GLY A 89 1.29 -5.68 20.31
CA GLY A 89 0.88 -5.03 21.55
C GLY A 89 0.20 -3.68 21.28
N TRP A 90 -0.56 -3.16 22.24
CA TRP A 90 -1.36 -1.94 22.11
C TRP A 90 -0.62 -0.73 21.50
N PRO A 91 0.63 -0.40 21.88
CA PRO A 91 1.34 0.74 21.30
C PRO A 91 1.49 0.61 19.78
N LEU A 92 1.78 -0.60 19.31
CA LEU A 92 2.02 -0.86 17.89
C LEU A 92 0.72 -0.91 17.08
N ARG A 93 -0.38 -1.34 17.71
CA ARG A 93 -1.71 -1.21 17.12
C ARG A 93 -2.08 0.26 16.94
N GLY A 94 -1.91 1.07 18.00
CA GLY A 94 -2.13 2.51 17.96
C GLY A 94 -1.29 3.19 16.89
N PHE A 95 -0.02 2.80 16.76
CA PHE A 95 0.85 3.30 15.70
C PHE A 95 0.34 2.95 14.29
N LEU A 96 -0.07 1.69 14.04
CA LEU A 96 -0.65 1.31 12.75
C LEU A 96 -1.94 2.08 12.44
N LEU A 97 -2.80 2.31 13.43
CA LEU A 97 -4.00 3.12 13.25
C LEU A 97 -3.66 4.60 12.99
N LEU A 98 -2.62 5.12 13.64
CA LEU A 98 -2.13 6.47 13.38
C LEU A 98 -1.59 6.59 11.94
N VAL A 99 -0.77 5.63 11.49
CA VAL A 99 -0.30 5.54 10.11
C VAL A 99 -1.49 5.49 9.14
N ALA A 100 -2.52 4.70 9.46
CA ALA A 100 -3.72 4.61 8.65
C ALA A 100 -4.46 5.94 8.54
N GLY A 101 -4.64 6.63 9.66
CA GLY A 101 -5.32 7.93 9.73
C GLY A 101 -4.53 9.02 9.01
N VAL A 102 -3.20 9.09 9.22
CA VAL A 102 -2.33 10.04 8.53
C VAL A 102 -2.37 9.80 7.02
N ALA A 103 -2.29 8.55 6.55
CA ALA A 103 -2.39 8.24 5.14
C ALA A 103 -3.75 8.67 4.54
N ALA A 104 -4.85 8.43 5.25
CA ALA A 104 -6.18 8.87 4.83
C ALA A 104 -6.32 10.39 4.78
N LEU A 105 -5.81 11.11 5.78
CA LEU A 105 -5.83 12.58 5.84
C LEU A 105 -4.98 13.23 4.74
N ASN A 106 -3.90 12.59 4.30
CA ASN A 106 -3.10 13.09 3.19
C ASN A 106 -3.80 12.95 1.83
N MET A 107 -4.97 12.30 1.76
CA MET A 107 -5.84 12.37 0.59
C MET A 107 -6.74 13.62 0.62
N LEU A 108 -6.56 14.57 1.54
CA LEU A 108 -7.24 15.87 1.48
C LEU A 108 -6.65 16.74 0.37
N PRO A 109 -7.47 17.55 -0.32
CA PRO A 109 -6.94 18.56 -1.22
C PRO A 109 -6.12 19.60 -0.42
N PRO A 110 -5.05 20.19 -1.02
CA PRO A 110 -4.17 21.12 -0.32
C PRO A 110 -4.90 22.31 0.32
N ALA A 111 -5.92 22.83 -0.36
CA ALA A 111 -6.90 23.73 0.20
C ALA A 111 -8.23 22.97 0.32
N TRP A 112 -8.65 22.64 1.54
CA TRP A 112 -9.88 21.91 1.77
C TRP A 112 -10.91 22.75 2.54
N SER A 113 -12.18 22.54 2.20
CA SER A 113 -13.31 22.98 2.99
C SER A 113 -14.42 21.92 2.89
N PRO A 114 -15.34 21.82 3.87
CA PRO A 114 -16.43 20.86 3.79
C PRO A 114 -17.26 20.98 2.50
N GLY A 115 -17.49 22.20 2.02
CA GLY A 115 -18.19 22.44 0.75
C GLY A 115 -17.41 21.95 -0.47
N LEU A 116 -16.08 22.09 -0.48
CA LEU A 116 -15.25 21.63 -1.59
C LEU A 116 -15.28 20.11 -1.74
N LEU A 117 -15.28 19.38 -0.63
CA LEU A 117 -15.28 17.91 -0.62
C LEU A 117 -16.58 17.29 -1.17
N LEU A 118 -17.65 18.07 -1.26
CA LEU A 118 -18.94 17.68 -1.84
C LEU A 118 -19.03 17.92 -3.35
N THR A 119 -18.08 18.65 -3.93
CA THR A 119 -18.07 18.92 -5.37
C THR A 119 -17.80 17.64 -6.18
N PRO A 120 -18.27 17.57 -7.43
CA PRO A 120 -18.03 16.41 -8.29
C PRO A 120 -16.55 16.06 -8.48
N GLU A 121 -15.66 17.07 -8.47
CA GLU A 121 -14.21 16.89 -8.62
C GLU A 121 -13.62 16.04 -7.50
N PHE A 122 -14.04 16.25 -6.25
CA PHE A 122 -13.47 15.57 -5.08
C PHE A 122 -14.30 14.40 -4.59
N ARG A 123 -15.49 14.13 -5.16
CA ARG A 123 -16.41 13.10 -4.66
C ARG A 123 -15.76 11.72 -4.52
N THR A 124 -15.00 11.28 -5.51
CA THR A 124 -14.31 9.96 -5.49
C THR A 124 -13.22 9.91 -4.42
N GLN A 125 -12.44 11.00 -4.30
CA GLN A 125 -11.40 11.16 -3.28
C GLN A 125 -12.00 11.18 -1.87
N THR A 126 -13.09 11.93 -1.65
CA THR A 126 -13.84 11.97 -0.40
C THR A 126 -14.40 10.59 -0.02
N ALA A 127 -14.96 9.87 -0.98
CA ALA A 127 -15.47 8.51 -0.75
C ALA A 127 -14.34 7.52 -0.37
N ALA A 128 -13.20 7.61 -1.04
CA ALA A 128 -12.01 6.81 -0.74
C ALA A 128 -11.47 7.09 0.68
N MET A 129 -11.43 8.37 1.07
CA MET A 129 -11.04 8.79 2.41
C MET A 129 -12.04 8.30 3.47
N ALA A 130 -13.35 8.41 3.21
CA ALA A 130 -14.39 7.91 4.11
C ALA A 130 -14.29 6.38 4.29
N LEU A 131 -14.00 5.64 3.24
CA LEU A 131 -13.73 4.19 3.30
C LEU A 131 -12.52 3.89 4.20
N CYS A 132 -11.44 4.67 4.08
CA CYS A 132 -10.25 4.50 4.93
C CYS A 132 -10.56 4.75 6.41
N PHE A 133 -11.32 5.81 6.73
CA PHE A 133 -11.73 6.08 8.11
C PHE A 133 -12.70 5.04 8.66
N ALA A 134 -13.64 4.56 7.85
CA ALA A 134 -14.50 3.44 8.23
C ALA A 134 -13.66 2.19 8.53
N ALA A 135 -12.70 1.86 7.66
CA ALA A 135 -11.82 0.72 7.88
C ALA A 135 -10.99 0.85 9.17
N LEU A 136 -10.49 2.05 9.46
CA LEU A 136 -9.78 2.39 10.69
C LEU A 136 -10.68 2.21 11.93
N LEU A 137 -11.89 2.77 11.91
CA LEU A 137 -12.84 2.68 13.03
C LEU A 137 -13.24 1.24 13.33
N PHE A 138 -13.46 0.44 12.28
CA PHE A 138 -13.84 -0.97 12.39
C PHE A 138 -12.64 -1.94 12.41
N SER A 139 -11.42 -1.43 12.64
CA SER A 139 -10.18 -2.21 12.64
C SER A 139 -10.20 -3.48 13.51
N PRO A 140 -10.74 -3.48 14.74
CA PRO A 140 -10.85 -4.69 15.55
C PRO A 140 -11.69 -5.80 14.89
N PHE A 141 -12.75 -5.43 14.15
CA PHE A 141 -13.64 -6.39 13.50
C PHE A 141 -13.01 -7.02 12.25
N TRP A 142 -12.15 -6.27 11.54
CA TRP A 142 -11.44 -6.83 10.40
C TRP A 142 -10.55 -8.01 10.77
N ALA A 143 -10.06 -8.09 12.02
CA ALA A 143 -9.28 -9.21 12.51
C ALA A 143 -10.03 -10.57 12.44
N LEU A 144 -11.36 -10.53 12.32
CA LEU A 144 -12.21 -11.72 12.15
C LEU A 144 -12.15 -12.30 10.73
N LEU A 145 -11.71 -11.53 9.74
CA LEU A 145 -11.64 -12.02 8.36
C LEU A 145 -10.63 -13.16 8.24
N PRO A 146 -10.90 -14.19 7.42
CA PRO A 146 -9.93 -15.24 7.15
C PRO A 146 -8.61 -14.68 6.61
N GLN A 147 -7.50 -15.35 6.93
CA GLN A 147 -6.17 -14.92 6.50
C GLN A 147 -6.06 -14.86 4.96
N GLY A 148 -6.70 -15.79 4.25
CA GLY A 148 -6.73 -15.79 2.78
C GLY A 148 -7.42 -14.55 2.20
N VAL A 149 -8.58 -14.17 2.74
CA VAL A 149 -9.33 -12.98 2.29
C VAL A 149 -8.50 -11.72 2.54
N THR A 150 -7.90 -11.60 3.73
CA THR A 150 -7.03 -10.47 4.09
C THR A 150 -5.84 -10.37 3.16
N GLY A 151 -5.17 -11.51 2.89
CA GLY A 151 -4.06 -11.58 1.96
C GLY A 151 -4.46 -11.14 0.55
N SER A 152 -5.61 -11.59 0.05
CA SER A 152 -6.13 -11.18 -1.27
C SER A 152 -6.48 -9.70 -1.33
N LEU A 153 -7.12 -9.15 -0.31
CA LEU A 153 -7.44 -7.73 -0.23
C LEU A 153 -6.17 -6.88 -0.24
N VAL A 154 -5.20 -7.21 0.61
CA VAL A 154 -3.89 -6.56 0.61
C VAL A 154 -3.23 -6.73 -0.76
N ALA A 155 -3.27 -7.92 -1.36
CA ALA A 155 -2.65 -8.15 -2.66
C ALA A 155 -3.20 -7.23 -3.75
N ILE A 156 -4.52 -7.14 -3.86
CA ILE A 156 -5.20 -6.27 -4.82
C ILE A 156 -4.84 -4.81 -4.57
N LEU A 157 -4.89 -4.36 -3.31
CA LEU A 157 -4.57 -2.99 -2.93
C LEU A 157 -3.13 -2.61 -3.29
N GLN A 158 -2.16 -3.45 -2.91
CA GLN A 158 -0.74 -3.18 -3.14
C GLN A 158 -0.40 -3.22 -4.64
N LEU A 159 -0.94 -4.19 -5.39
CA LEU A 159 -0.72 -4.27 -6.83
C LEU A 159 -1.35 -3.08 -7.56
N ALA A 160 -2.57 -2.68 -7.20
CA ALA A 160 -3.20 -1.50 -7.78
C ALA A 160 -2.40 -0.22 -7.49
N ALA A 161 -1.92 -0.07 -6.26
CA ALA A 161 -1.10 1.05 -5.82
C ALA A 161 0.31 1.08 -6.42
N VAL A 162 0.81 -0.01 -6.98
CA VAL A 162 2.04 0.00 -7.79
C VAL A 162 1.69 0.32 -9.23
N VAL A 163 0.78 -0.44 -9.84
CA VAL A 163 0.56 -0.42 -11.30
C VAL A 163 0.07 0.93 -11.80
N TRP A 164 -0.99 1.48 -11.19
CA TRP A 164 -1.63 2.69 -11.72
C TRP A 164 -0.79 3.96 -11.56
N PRO A 165 -0.31 4.33 -10.35
CA PRO A 165 0.43 5.57 -10.20
C PRO A 165 1.79 5.51 -10.90
N VAL A 166 2.48 4.35 -10.93
CA VAL A 166 3.75 4.22 -11.67
C VAL A 166 3.51 4.34 -13.16
N ALA A 167 2.52 3.62 -13.72
CA ALA A 167 2.22 3.73 -15.15
C ALA A 167 1.77 5.14 -15.55
N GLY A 168 0.96 5.80 -14.72
CA GLY A 168 0.56 7.19 -14.91
C GLY A 168 1.75 8.14 -14.87
N PHE A 169 2.63 7.99 -13.88
CA PHE A 169 3.84 8.80 -13.74
C PHE A 169 4.80 8.64 -14.92
N LEU A 170 5.05 7.41 -15.38
CA LEU A 170 5.95 7.19 -16.52
C LEU A 170 5.42 7.81 -17.82
N ARG A 171 4.09 7.92 -18.00
CA ARG A 171 3.48 8.65 -19.12
C ARG A 171 3.62 10.18 -18.98
N LEU A 172 3.71 10.68 -17.76
CA LEU A 172 3.88 12.10 -17.46
C LEU A 172 5.34 12.56 -17.56
N LEU A 173 6.29 11.65 -17.31
CA LEU A 173 7.73 11.98 -17.26
C LEU A 173 8.25 12.75 -18.50
N PRO A 174 7.83 12.43 -19.75
CA PRO A 174 8.20 13.24 -20.91
C PRO A 174 7.63 14.66 -20.87
N GLN A 175 6.43 14.85 -20.31
CA GLN A 175 5.80 16.17 -20.20
C GLN A 175 6.54 17.05 -19.20
N PHE A 176 6.99 16.48 -18.09
CA PHE A 176 7.88 17.18 -17.15
C PHE A 176 9.25 17.46 -17.75
N SER A 177 9.77 16.58 -18.60
CA SER A 177 11.03 16.83 -19.32
C SER A 177 10.94 18.03 -20.27
N LEU A 178 9.79 18.20 -20.93
CA LEU A 178 9.51 19.38 -21.75
C LEU A 178 9.35 20.63 -20.87
N LEU A 179 8.61 20.53 -19.75
CA LEU A 179 8.38 21.66 -18.85
C LEU A 179 9.67 22.18 -18.22
N TYR A 180 10.56 21.30 -17.80
CA TYR A 180 11.85 21.65 -17.20
C TYR A 180 12.95 21.87 -18.25
N ASN A 181 12.64 21.72 -19.54
CA ASN A 181 13.59 21.81 -20.64
C ASN A 181 14.86 20.98 -20.40
N HIS A 182 14.70 19.82 -19.76
CA HIS A 182 15.78 18.93 -19.37
C HIS A 182 15.22 17.50 -19.17
N PRO A 183 15.91 16.44 -19.65
CA PRO A 183 15.48 15.06 -19.42
C PRO A 183 15.27 14.76 -17.94
N GLN A 184 14.09 14.24 -17.59
CA GLN A 184 13.77 13.81 -16.23
C GLN A 184 13.83 12.29 -16.13
N THR A 185 14.34 11.80 -15.01
CA THR A 185 14.29 10.39 -14.63
C THR A 185 13.44 10.22 -13.38
N PRO A 186 12.87 9.03 -13.13
CA PRO A 186 12.19 8.76 -11.88
C PRO A 186 13.12 8.99 -10.69
N GLY A 187 12.66 9.77 -9.72
CA GLY A 187 13.36 10.01 -8.47
C GLY A 187 13.28 8.82 -7.52
N TRP A 188 14.08 8.85 -6.46
CA TRP A 188 14.18 7.74 -5.52
C TRP A 188 12.87 7.46 -4.78
N GLY A 189 12.00 8.47 -4.63
CA GLY A 189 10.72 8.34 -3.94
C GLY A 189 9.83 7.28 -4.58
N MET A 190 9.74 7.26 -5.92
CA MET A 190 8.99 6.24 -6.65
C MET A 190 9.55 4.83 -6.33
N GLY A 191 10.87 4.66 -6.38
CA GLY A 191 11.53 3.37 -6.12
C GLY A 191 11.30 2.88 -4.69
N ALA A 192 11.48 3.74 -3.69
CA ALA A 192 11.23 3.42 -2.29
C ALA A 192 9.76 3.05 -2.04
N MET A 193 8.83 3.77 -2.67
CA MET A 193 7.40 3.52 -2.57
C MET A 193 7.04 2.13 -3.13
N VAL A 194 7.51 1.81 -4.36
CA VAL A 194 7.31 0.47 -4.95
C VAL A 194 7.91 -0.62 -4.07
N ALA A 195 9.14 -0.44 -3.58
CA ALA A 195 9.80 -1.42 -2.71
C ALA A 195 9.02 -1.68 -1.42
N GLY A 196 8.48 -0.63 -0.80
CA GLY A 196 7.63 -0.74 0.40
C GLY A 196 6.31 -1.48 0.13
N LEU A 197 5.61 -1.15 -0.97
CA LEU A 197 4.33 -1.79 -1.31
C LEU A 197 4.53 -3.28 -1.64
N LEU A 198 5.57 -3.61 -2.43
CA LEU A 198 5.92 -5.01 -2.75
C LEU A 198 6.43 -5.78 -1.53
N GLY A 199 7.18 -5.13 -0.64
CA GLY A 199 7.58 -5.72 0.64
C GLY A 199 6.35 -6.08 1.49
N THR A 200 5.38 -5.16 1.57
CA THR A 200 4.10 -5.39 2.28
C THR A 200 3.32 -6.54 1.66
N LEU A 201 3.22 -6.60 0.33
CA LEU A 201 2.59 -7.69 -0.43
C LEU A 201 3.23 -9.05 -0.09
N VAL A 202 4.55 -9.17 -0.22
CA VAL A 202 5.27 -10.43 0.01
C VAL A 202 5.11 -10.88 1.45
N LEU A 203 5.31 -9.97 2.42
CA LEU A 203 5.25 -10.29 3.84
C LEU A 203 3.84 -10.65 4.32
N THR A 204 2.79 -10.22 3.63
CA THR A 204 1.40 -10.56 3.97
C THR A 204 0.93 -11.86 3.31
N VAL A 205 1.24 -12.05 2.02
CA VAL A 205 0.67 -13.12 1.18
C VAL A 205 1.48 -14.42 1.19
N VAL A 206 2.82 -14.35 1.17
CA VAL A 206 3.66 -15.55 0.99
C VAL A 206 3.59 -16.52 2.19
N PRO A 207 3.65 -16.07 3.46
CA PRO A 207 3.62 -16.99 4.59
C PRO A 207 2.37 -17.89 4.69
N PRO A 208 1.12 -17.40 4.54
CA PRO A 208 -0.05 -18.29 4.50
C PRO A 208 -0.04 -19.24 3.31
N LEU A 209 0.42 -18.77 2.14
CA LEU A 209 0.46 -19.59 0.93
C LEU A 209 1.43 -20.77 1.10
N ALA A 210 2.63 -20.50 1.62
CA ALA A 210 3.63 -21.53 1.91
C ALA A 210 3.11 -22.59 2.91
N ARG A 211 2.38 -22.15 3.95
CA ARG A 211 1.76 -23.08 4.93
C ARG A 211 0.68 -23.96 4.29
N ARG A 212 -0.08 -23.42 3.33
CA ARG A 212 -1.13 -24.17 2.61
C ARG A 212 -0.53 -25.29 1.76
N PHE A 213 0.60 -25.04 1.09
CA PHE A 213 1.31 -26.03 0.27
C PHE A 213 2.16 -27.02 1.06
N ALA A 214 2.56 -26.70 2.30
CA ALA A 214 3.29 -27.62 3.16
C ALA A 214 2.41 -28.66 3.88
N ARG A 215 1.10 -28.38 4.06
CA ARG A 215 0.15 -29.28 4.74
C ARG A 215 -0.11 -30.64 4.05
N PRO A 216 -0.27 -30.74 2.71
CA PRO A 216 -0.51 -32.00 2.03
C PRO A 216 0.56 -33.06 2.33
N HIS A 217 1.84 -32.69 2.22
CA HIS A 217 2.96 -33.60 2.44
C HIS A 217 3.06 -34.15 3.88
N GLN A 218 2.53 -33.44 4.87
CA GLN A 218 2.53 -33.93 6.26
C GLN A 218 1.40 -34.91 6.56
N MET A 219 0.31 -34.90 5.77
CA MET A 219 -0.75 -35.90 5.90
C MET A 219 -0.31 -37.23 5.30
N ASP A 220 0.28 -37.22 4.09
CA ASP A 220 0.82 -38.42 3.45
C ASP A 220 1.92 -39.10 4.29
N ALA A 221 2.80 -38.31 4.92
CA ALA A 221 3.84 -38.84 5.80
C ALA A 221 3.29 -39.48 7.08
N ARG A 222 2.21 -38.94 7.64
CA ARG A 222 1.55 -39.49 8.83
C ARG A 222 0.73 -40.74 8.52
N GLU A 223 0.08 -40.79 7.36
CA GLU A 223 -0.62 -41.99 6.91
C GLU A 223 0.37 -43.15 6.63
N GLY A 224 1.52 -42.86 6.03
CA GLY A 224 2.58 -43.85 5.84
C GLY A 224 3.21 -44.36 7.14
N GLU A 225 3.33 -43.52 8.17
CA GLU A 225 3.81 -43.92 9.51
C GLU A 225 2.81 -44.83 10.24
N MET A 226 1.51 -44.55 10.10
CA MET A 226 0.43 -45.38 10.67
C MET A 226 0.35 -46.75 10.00
N ASP A 227 0.48 -46.82 8.68
CA ASP A 227 0.51 -48.10 7.94
C ASP A 227 1.77 -48.94 8.26
N ALA A 228 2.89 -48.29 8.55
CA ALA A 228 4.13 -48.98 8.93
C ALA A 228 4.08 -49.54 10.36
N THR A 229 3.37 -48.89 11.28
CA THR A 229 3.18 -49.39 12.65
C THR A 229 2.11 -50.46 12.73
N GLY A 230 1.07 -50.41 11.90
CA GLY A 230 0.01 -51.43 11.83
C GLY A 230 0.39 -52.76 11.17
N ARG A 231 1.57 -52.86 10.52
CA ARG A 231 2.08 -54.12 9.91
C ARG A 231 3.01 -54.95 10.80
N ASN A 232 3.35 -54.45 11.99
CA ASN A 232 4.24 -55.13 12.94
C ASN A 232 3.50 -55.80 14.11
N GLU A 233 2.17 -55.92 14.02
CA GLU A 233 1.33 -56.78 14.88
C GLU A 233 0.80 -57.98 14.07
#